data_AF-A0A0A2E8J5-F1
#
_entry.id   AF-A0A0A2E8J5-F1
#
_cell.length_a   1.000
_cell.length_b   1.000
_cell.length_c   1.000
_cell.angle_alpha   90.00
_cell.angle_beta   90.00
_cell.angle_gamma   90.00
#
_symmetry.space_group_name_H-M   'P 1'
#
loop_
_entity.id
_entity.type
_entity.pdbx_description
1 polymer ?
#
loop_
_entity_poly.entity_id
_entity_poly.type
_entity_poly.pdbx_seq_one_letter_code
_entity_poly.pdbx_strand_id
1 'polypeptide(L)'
;MNNTIEEDWTEDITILVASDIVDFYPFENNGIPTKGIKVKEESDKVWKSLPVTFIAGFNYESGYEYKLQVLKNHLARHPMDGLAYSYSLKEIIYKKKVVNIP
;
A
#
# COMPACT_ATOMS: atom_id res chain seq x y z
N MET A 1 -22.45 30.54 -3.64
CA MET A 1 -21.38 29.64 -3.20
C MET A 1 -21.56 28.29 -3.86
N ASN A 2 -20.63 27.88 -4.72
CA ASN A 2 -20.49 26.52 -5.21
C ASN A 2 -19.73 25.70 -4.16
N ASN A 3 -20.46 25.11 -3.21
CA ASN A 3 -19.88 24.10 -2.32
C ASN A 3 -19.68 22.82 -3.15
N THR A 4 -18.51 22.68 -3.77
CA THR A 4 -18.08 21.40 -4.31
C THR A 4 -17.85 20.49 -3.11
N ILE A 5 -18.84 19.64 -2.81
CA ILE A 5 -18.62 18.47 -1.99
C ILE A 5 -17.64 17.60 -2.77
N GLU A 6 -16.38 17.60 -2.34
CA GLU A 6 -15.46 16.56 -2.78
C GLU A 6 -16.03 15.25 -2.20
N GLU A 7 -16.44 14.34 -3.06
CA GLU A 7 -16.99 13.03 -2.67
C GLU A 7 -15.85 12.03 -2.58
N ASP A 8 -15.90 11.15 -1.58
CA ASP A 8 -14.98 10.02 -1.51
C ASP A 8 -15.14 9.19 -2.79
N TRP A 9 -14.02 8.87 -3.43
CA TRP A 9 -14.04 8.09 -4.66
C TRP A 9 -13.04 6.96 -4.57
N THR A 10 -13.36 5.87 -5.25
CA THR A 10 -12.53 4.68 -5.28
C THR A 10 -12.08 4.38 -6.69
N GLU A 11 -10.83 3.98 -6.84
CA GLU A 11 -10.31 3.42 -8.09
C GLU A 11 -9.74 2.02 -7.89
N ASP A 12 -9.99 1.19 -8.88
CA ASP A 12 -9.33 -0.09 -9.07
C ASP A 12 -7.95 0.15 -9.68
N ILE A 13 -6.91 -0.10 -8.89
CA ILE A 13 -5.53 0.03 -9.36
C ILE A 13 -4.78 -1.27 -9.17
N THR A 14 -3.72 -1.42 -9.95
CA THR A 14 -2.79 -2.52 -9.77
C THR A 14 -1.52 -2.03 -9.10
N ILE A 15 -1.11 -2.72 -8.04
CA ILE A 15 0.12 -2.45 -7.31
C ILE A 15 1.05 -3.67 -7.38
N LEU A 16 2.34 -3.39 -7.35
CA LEU A 16 3.42 -4.34 -7.20
C LEU A 16 3.92 -4.29 -5.76
N VAL A 17 4.14 -5.43 -5.13
CA VAL A 17 4.72 -5.55 -3.79
C VAL A 17 6.04 -6.31 -3.90
N ALA A 18 7.12 -5.72 -3.37
CA ALA A 18 8.44 -6.31 -3.39
C ALA A 18 8.56 -7.48 -2.38
N SER A 19 9.52 -8.37 -2.61
CA SER A 19 9.81 -9.51 -1.73
C SER A 19 10.61 -9.18 -0.47
N ASP A 20 11.16 -7.97 -0.40
CA ASP A 20 11.93 -7.47 0.73
C ASP A 20 11.04 -6.78 1.78
N ILE A 21 11.31 -7.08 3.05
CA ILE A 21 10.82 -6.30 4.18
C ILE A 21 11.79 -5.14 4.41
N VAL A 22 11.24 -3.95 4.67
CA VAL A 22 11.98 -2.76 5.05
C VAL A 22 11.61 -2.31 6.46
N ASP A 23 12.52 -1.58 7.10
CA ASP A 23 12.18 -0.84 8.32
C ASP A 23 11.27 0.33 7.97
N PHE A 24 10.03 0.27 8.46
CA PHE A 24 9.07 1.37 8.38
C PHE A 24 9.01 2.07 9.74
N TYR A 25 9.02 3.40 9.76
CA TYR A 25 8.99 4.18 11.00
C TYR A 25 7.65 4.90 11.09
N PRO A 26 6.63 4.30 11.73
CA PRO A 26 5.36 4.99 11.96
C PRO A 26 5.58 6.16 12.92
N PHE A 27 4.91 7.27 12.65
CA PHE A 27 4.94 8.46 13.51
C PHE A 27 4.55 8.14 14.96
N GLU A 28 3.56 7.26 15.14
CA GLU A 28 3.03 6.86 16.45
C GLU A 28 3.97 5.97 17.27
N ASN A 29 5.01 5.38 16.66
CA ASN A 29 5.85 4.37 17.35
C ASN A 29 7.16 4.94 17.89
N ASN A 30 7.26 6.25 18.07
CA ASN A 30 8.34 6.94 18.77
C ASN A 30 9.77 6.52 18.31
N GLY A 31 9.96 6.30 17.01
CA GLY A 31 11.24 5.90 16.42
C GLY A 31 11.53 4.39 16.41
N ILE A 32 10.61 3.54 16.87
CA ILE A 32 10.74 2.08 16.79
C ILE A 32 10.32 1.61 15.39
N PRO A 33 11.21 0.96 14.62
CA PRO A 33 10.87 0.45 13.31
C PRO A 33 9.88 -0.72 13.42
N THR A 34 8.93 -0.76 12.50
CA THR A 34 8.02 -1.87 12.27
C THR A 34 8.27 -2.46 10.88
N LYS A 35 7.68 -3.63 10.61
CA LYS A 35 7.80 -4.28 9.31
C LYS A 35 7.03 -3.49 8.26
N GLY A 36 7.77 -2.94 7.31
CA GLY A 36 7.25 -2.32 6.09
C GLY A 36 7.43 -3.21 4.87
N ILE A 37 6.61 -2.93 3.87
CA ILE A 37 6.70 -3.50 2.53
C ILE A 37 6.87 -2.37 1.53
N LYS A 38 7.62 -2.62 0.46
CA LYS A 38 7.68 -1.69 -0.67
C LYS A 38 6.54 -2.00 -1.62
N VAL A 39 5.70 -1.01 -1.88
CA VAL A 39 4.65 -1.08 -2.88
C VAL A 39 4.91 -0.08 -4.00
N LYS A 40 4.48 -0.37 -5.21
CA LYS A 40 4.54 0.55 -6.34
C LYS A 40 3.27 0.41 -7.16
N GLU A 41 2.53 1.49 -7.33
CA GLU A 41 1.40 1.52 -8.25
C GLU A 41 1.93 1.40 -9.68
N GLU A 42 1.23 0.69 -10.57
CA GLU A 42 1.70 0.54 -11.96
C GLU A 42 1.84 1.89 -12.68
N SER A 43 0.99 2.85 -12.30
CA SER A 43 1.03 4.24 -12.75
C SER A 43 2.18 5.06 -12.12
N ASP A 44 2.76 4.59 -11.02
CA ASP A 44 3.85 5.25 -10.30
C ASP A 44 5.23 4.72 -10.75
N LYS A 45 6.21 5.62 -10.72
CA LYS A 45 7.62 5.26 -11.01
C LYS A 45 8.42 4.96 -9.75
N VAL A 46 7.89 5.31 -8.58
CA VAL A 46 8.62 5.29 -7.30
C VAL A 46 8.01 4.25 -6.37
N TRP A 47 8.87 3.45 -5.74
CA TRP A 47 8.47 2.53 -4.67
C TRP A 47 8.18 3.32 -3.40
N LYS A 48 7.00 3.10 -2.83
CA LYS A 48 6.56 3.66 -1.54
C LYS A 48 6.73 2.59 -0.47
N SER A 49 7.27 2.99 0.68
CA SER A 49 7.37 2.09 1.84
C SER A 49 6.12 2.29 2.68
N LEU A 50 5.35 1.21 2.87
CA LEU A 50 4.11 1.22 3.65
C LEU A 50 4.18 0.15 4.73
N PRO A 51 3.45 0.31 5.84
CA PRO A 51 3.39 -0.74 6.85
C PRO A 51 2.77 -2.00 6.22
N VAL A 52 3.22 -3.17 6.65
CA VAL A 52 2.71 -4.46 6.13
C VAL A 52 1.19 -4.62 6.30
N THR A 53 0.61 -3.92 7.28
CA THR A 53 -0.83 -3.90 7.58
C THR A 53 -1.61 -2.83 6.80
N PHE A 54 -0.97 -2.07 5.89
CA PHE A 54 -1.63 -0.97 5.19
C PHE A 54 -2.68 -1.44 4.18
N ILE A 55 -2.47 -2.60 3.55
CA ILE A 55 -3.39 -3.16 2.58
C ILE A 55 -4.40 -4.05 3.32
N ALA A 56 -5.63 -3.58 3.46
CA ALA A 56 -6.67 -4.33 4.14
C ALA A 56 -6.96 -5.66 3.43
N GLY A 57 -6.99 -6.77 4.17
CA GLY A 57 -7.23 -8.11 3.63
C GLY A 57 -6.02 -8.77 2.97
N PHE A 58 -4.85 -8.12 2.93
CA PHE A 58 -3.62 -8.70 2.40
C PHE A 58 -2.70 -9.19 3.52
N ASN A 59 -2.30 -10.47 3.44
CA ASN A 59 -1.29 -11.04 4.33
C ASN A 59 0.01 -11.25 3.55
N TYR A 60 0.97 -10.36 3.77
CA TYR A 60 2.27 -10.41 3.11
C TYR A 60 3.14 -11.55 3.65
N GLU A 61 3.86 -12.22 2.75
CA GLU A 61 4.84 -13.25 3.08
C GLU A 61 6.23 -12.84 2.56
N SER A 62 7.21 -12.83 3.45
CA SER A 62 8.60 -12.47 3.11
C SER A 62 9.16 -13.41 2.04
N GLY A 63 9.92 -12.86 1.08
CA GLY A 63 10.50 -13.64 -0.01
C GLY A 63 9.53 -13.92 -1.17
N TYR A 64 8.38 -13.25 -1.20
CA TYR A 64 7.45 -13.31 -2.32
C TYR A 64 7.20 -11.94 -2.92
N GLU A 65 7.25 -11.85 -4.24
CA GLU A 65 6.75 -10.72 -5.00
C GLU A 65 5.27 -10.93 -5.31
N TYR A 66 4.51 -9.85 -5.25
CA TYR A 66 3.08 -9.88 -5.53
C TYR A 66 2.71 -8.82 -6.55
N LYS A 67 1.74 -9.15 -7.39
CA LYS A 67 0.94 -8.16 -8.11
C LYS A 67 -0.47 -8.28 -7.61
N LEU A 68 -0.99 -7.19 -7.07
CA LEU A 68 -2.29 -7.15 -6.41
C LEU A 68 -3.15 -6.13 -7.13
N GLN A 69 -4.41 -6.50 -7.38
CA GLN A 69 -5.44 -5.55 -7.72
C GLN A 69 -6.07 -5.08 -6.40
N VAL A 70 -5.99 -3.79 -6.15
CA VAL A 70 -6.47 -3.16 -4.91
C VAL A 70 -7.47 -2.07 -5.24
N LEU A 71 -8.42 -1.89 -4.35
CA LEU A 71 -9.30 -0.72 -4.34
C LEU A 71 -8.61 0.38 -3.53
N LYS A 72 -8.20 1.45 -4.20
CA LYS A 72 -7.69 2.65 -3.55
C LYS A 72 -8.87 3.56 -3.26
N ASN A 73 -9.13 3.78 -1.98
CA ASN A 73 -10.16 4.69 -1.53
C ASN A 73 -9.53 6.05 -1.26
N HIS A 74 -9.96 7.09 -1.98
CA HIS A 74 -9.55 8.46 -1.77
C HIS A 74 -10.54 9.15 -0.83
N LEU A 75 -10.03 9.64 0.29
CA LEU A 75 -10.79 10.43 1.24
C LEU A 75 -10.83 11.87 0.75
N ALA A 76 -12.01 12.37 0.44
CA ALA A 76 -12.21 13.72 -0.04
C ALA A 76 -11.88 14.79 1.01
N ARG A 77 -12.18 14.50 2.27
CA ARG A 77 -11.63 15.26 3.40
C ARG A 77 -10.31 14.62 3.80
N HIS A 78 -9.19 15.25 3.43
CA HIS A 78 -7.92 14.98 4.09
C HIS A 78 -8.09 15.19 5.60
N PRO A 79 -7.97 14.16 6.46
CA PRO A 79 -7.71 14.40 7.87
C PRO A 79 -6.38 15.19 7.94
N MET A 80 -6.31 16.23 8.79
CA MET A 80 -5.16 17.14 8.89
C MET A 80 -3.80 16.44 9.10
N ASP A 81 -3.80 15.16 9.49
CA ASP A 81 -2.60 14.41 9.90
C ASP A 81 -2.56 12.96 9.36
N GLY A 82 -3.28 12.64 8.28
CA GLY A 82 -3.36 11.27 7.75
C GLY A 82 -3.06 11.11 6.26
N LEU A 83 -2.82 9.87 5.84
CA LEU A 83 -2.79 9.51 4.42
C LEU A 83 -4.21 9.71 3.84
N ALA A 84 -4.29 10.42 2.72
CA ALA A 84 -5.55 10.72 2.03
C ALA A 84 -6.23 9.51 1.38
N TYR A 85 -5.65 8.32 1.56
CA TYR A 85 -6.09 7.12 0.88
C TYR A 85 -5.78 5.86 1.68
N SER A 86 -6.56 4.81 1.40
CA SER A 86 -6.35 3.46 1.93
C SER A 86 -6.40 2.44 0.80
N TYR A 87 -5.67 1.33 0.93
CA TYR A 87 -5.75 0.21 -0.01
C TYR A 87 -6.52 -0.97 0.58
N SER A 88 -7.44 -1.53 -0.19
CA SER A 88 -8.14 -2.77 0.13
C SER A 88 -7.85 -3.82 -0.94
N LEU A 89 -7.42 -5.01 -0.53
CA LEU A 89 -7.17 -6.12 -1.45
C LEU A 89 -8.48 -6.53 -2.13
N LYS A 90 -8.49 -6.47 -3.46
CA LYS A 90 -9.56 -7.07 -4.27
C LYS A 90 -9.15 -8.45 -4.77
N GLU A 91 -7.98 -8.55 -5.38
CA GLU A 91 -7.50 -9.79 -5.97
C GLU A 91 -5.97 -9.89 -5.97
N ILE A 92 -5.45 -11.10 -5.84
CA ILE A 92 -4.03 -11.41 -6.02
C ILE A 92 -3.84 -11.85 -7.47
N ILE A 93 -3.32 -10.96 -8.32
CA ILE A 93 -3.07 -11.24 -9.75
C ILE A 93 -1.97 -12.28 -9.91
N TYR A 94 -0.88 -12.14 -9.15
CA TYR A 94 0.10 -13.21 -9.01
C TYR A 94 0.86 -13.13 -7.68
N LYS A 95 1.37 -14.29 -7.26
CA LYS A 95 2.34 -14.46 -6.16
C LYS A 95 3.51 -15.26 -6.70
N LYS A 96 4.73 -14.70 -6.64
CA LYS A 96 5.95 -15.34 -7.12
C LYS A 96 6.97 -15.43 -6.00
N LYS A 97 7.47 -16.62 -5.71
CA LYS A 97 8.58 -16.78 -4.76
C LYS A 97 9.86 -16.28 -5.39
N VAL A 98 10.55 -15.37 -4.72
CA VAL A 98 11.90 -14.97 -5.09
C VAL A 98 12.85 -16.01 -4.49
N VAL A 99 13.22 -17.00 -5.30
CA VAL A 99 14.27 -17.95 -4.96
C VAL A 99 15.58 -17.27 -5.31
N ASN A 100 16.31 -16.78 -4.31
CA ASN A 100 17.68 -16.35 -4.51
C ASN A 100 18.51 -17.62 -4.68
N ILE A 101 18.76 -18.00 -5.94
CA ILE A 101 19.67 -19.10 -6.27
C ILE A 101 21.08 -18.59 -5.98
N PRO A 102 21.84 -19.22 -5.06
CA PRO A 102 23.19 -18.79 -4.68
C PRO A 102 24.22 -18.98 -5.79
#